data_AF-A0A9P7WSU9-F1
#
_entry.id   AF-A0A9P7WSU9-F1
#
_cell.length_a   1.000
_cell.length_b   1.000
_cell.length_c   1.000
_cell.angle_alpha   90.00
_cell.angle_beta   90.00
_cell.angle_gamma   90.00
#
_symmetry.space_group_name_H-M   'P 1'
#
loop_
_entity.id
_entity.type
_entity.pdbx_description
1 polymer ?
#
loop_
_entity_poly.entity_id
_entity_poly.type
_entity_poly.pdbx_seq_one_letter_code
_entity_poly.pdbx_strand_id
1 'polypeptide(L)'
;MSDVGTNQEIIIIDWIARVRCNEHALGGSYSVLIFIGHVPEDSKDWRTSPSFVGTHGIYTDDSGGYGGYGSSGQDTNSVDRELEGYIKLNSALLRSGIPSFKEEDVIPYLRENLDWRIQMATGDVVPVSRLPSLEVEVLSTVFKRGPTDDIPEPVGRPKHHHEVTSGRPGGHRA
;
A
#
# COMPACT_ATOMS: atom_id res chain seq x y z
N MET A 1 4.65 -50.25 -0.15
CA MET A 1 4.51 -49.23 0.91
C MET A 1 4.37 -47.90 0.21
N SER A 2 3.13 -47.46 0.00
CA SER A 2 2.79 -46.21 -0.66
C SER A 2 2.88 -45.08 0.36
N ASP A 3 3.78 -44.13 0.10
CA ASP A 3 3.83 -42.86 0.81
C ASP A 3 2.61 -42.03 0.37
N VAL A 4 1.62 -41.91 1.26
CA VAL A 4 0.44 -41.07 1.05
C VAL A 4 0.85 -39.65 1.40
N GLY A 5 1.57 -39.01 0.48
CA GLY A 5 1.91 -37.60 0.57
C GLY A 5 0.62 -36.79 0.65
N THR A 6 0.47 -36.02 1.73
CA THR A 6 -0.70 -35.22 2.09
C THR A 6 -1.21 -34.37 0.92
N ASN A 7 -2.30 -34.82 0.31
CA ASN A 7 -3.02 -34.16 -0.77
C ASN A 7 -3.89 -33.02 -0.19
N GLN A 8 -3.27 -32.00 0.40
CA GLN A 8 -3.98 -30.94 1.13
C GLN A 8 -4.11 -29.64 0.33
N GLU A 9 -5.33 -29.12 0.32
CA GLU A 9 -5.65 -27.75 -0.09
C GLU A 9 -4.97 -26.76 0.86
N ILE A 10 -4.26 -25.79 0.30
CA ILE A 10 -3.61 -24.72 1.07
C ILE A 10 -4.50 -23.49 1.00
N ILE A 11 -4.79 -22.91 2.17
CA ILE A 11 -5.49 -21.63 2.29
C ILE A 11 -4.48 -20.56 2.66
N ILE A 12 -4.44 -19.47 1.88
CA ILE A 12 -3.55 -18.33 2.08
C ILE A 12 -4.41 -17.08 2.23
N ILE A 13 -4.12 -16.23 3.20
CA ILE A 13 -4.75 -14.91 3.32
C ILE A 13 -3.72 -13.87 2.93
N ASP A 14 -3.96 -13.20 1.81
CA ASP A 14 -3.12 -12.13 1.29
C ASP A 14 -3.61 -10.80 1.85
N TRP A 15 -2.71 -10.04 2.46
CA TRP A 15 -2.96 -8.75 3.09
C TRP A 15 -2.23 -7.65 2.32
N ILE A 16 -2.96 -6.61 1.95
CA ILE A 16 -2.48 -5.54 1.09
C ILE A 16 -2.82 -4.18 1.69
N ALA A 17 -1.88 -3.25 1.66
CA ALA A 17 -2.18 -1.83 1.78
C ALA A 17 -2.41 -1.24 0.37
N ARG A 18 -3.64 -0.79 0.10
CA ARG A 18 -3.95 0.05 -1.06
C ARG A 18 -3.64 1.49 -0.70
N VAL A 19 -2.89 2.16 -1.56
CA VAL A 19 -2.57 3.58 -1.44
C VAL A 19 -3.17 4.28 -2.64
N ARG A 20 -4.08 5.23 -2.41
CA ARG A 20 -4.65 6.10 -3.44
C ARG A 20 -4.25 7.55 -3.17
N CYS A 21 -3.77 8.26 -4.19
CA CYS A 21 -3.48 9.69 -4.10
C CYS A 21 -3.48 10.36 -5.48
N ASN A 22 -3.68 11.68 -5.51
CA ASN A 22 -3.64 12.46 -6.75
C ASN A 22 -2.20 12.69 -7.23
N GLU A 23 -1.94 12.40 -8.50
CA GLU A 23 -0.63 12.47 -9.15
C GLU A 23 0.07 13.85 -9.02
N HIS A 24 -0.67 14.94 -9.11
CA HIS A 24 -0.15 16.32 -9.16
C HIS A 24 -0.26 17.09 -7.84
N ALA A 25 -0.72 16.44 -6.76
CA ALA A 25 -1.10 17.12 -5.52
C ALA A 25 0.05 17.84 -4.79
N LEU A 26 1.30 17.44 -5.03
CA LEU A 26 2.48 18.02 -4.37
C LEU A 26 3.40 18.81 -5.32
N GLY A 27 2.98 19.03 -6.57
CA GLY A 27 3.73 19.84 -7.54
C GLY A 27 5.05 19.24 -8.02
N GLY A 28 5.20 17.92 -7.92
CA GLY A 28 6.38 17.17 -8.34
C GLY A 28 6.29 15.72 -7.92
N SER A 29 7.31 14.92 -8.26
CA SER A 29 7.36 13.50 -7.93
C SER A 29 7.50 13.26 -6.42
N TYR A 30 6.75 12.30 -5.89
CA TYR A 30 6.77 11.95 -4.48
C TYR A 30 6.49 10.46 -4.25
N SER A 31 6.69 9.99 -3.02
CA SER A 31 6.43 8.61 -2.61
C SER A 31 5.64 8.58 -1.33
N VAL A 32 4.66 7.66 -1.26
CA VAL A 32 4.02 7.23 -0.01
C VAL A 32 4.71 5.95 0.44
N LEU A 33 5.37 6.01 1.60
CA LEU A 33 6.09 4.89 2.19
C LEU A 33 5.22 4.25 3.27
N ILE A 34 5.11 2.93 3.24
CA ILE A 34 4.34 2.12 4.21
C ILE A 34 5.29 1.41 5.16
N PHE A 35 4.95 1.45 6.45
CA PHE A 35 5.70 0.85 7.55
C PHE A 35 4.80 -0.04 8.40
N ILE A 36 5.37 -1.08 8.98
CA ILE A 36 4.78 -1.86 10.07
C ILE A 36 5.78 -1.87 11.22
N GLY A 37 5.40 -1.23 12.33
CA GLY A 37 6.23 -1.02 13.52
C GLY A 37 6.84 0.38 13.59
N HIS A 38 7.96 0.51 14.32
CA HIS A 38 8.59 1.81 14.58
C HIS A 38 9.12 2.47 13.29
N VAL A 39 8.74 3.73 13.04
CA VAL A 39 9.28 4.55 11.94
C VAL A 39 10.46 5.38 12.48
N PRO A 40 11.67 5.25 11.91
CA PRO A 40 12.82 6.08 12.32
C PRO A 40 12.54 7.58 12.20
N GLU A 41 13.17 8.38 13.07
CA GLU A 41 13.02 9.85 13.03
C GLU A 41 13.72 10.48 11.82
N ASP A 42 14.93 10.02 11.47
CA ASP A 42 15.65 10.51 10.29
C ASP A 42 15.07 9.87 9.02
N SER A 43 14.60 10.71 8.09
CA SER A 43 14.03 10.28 6.83
C SER A 43 15.01 9.58 5.89
N LYS A 44 16.31 9.71 6.13
CA LYS A 44 17.35 8.98 5.37
C LYS A 44 17.38 7.49 5.69
N ASP A 45 16.93 7.11 6.89
CA ASP A 45 16.93 5.73 7.36
C ASP A 45 15.63 4.99 7.02
N TRP A 46 14.63 5.69 6.51
CA TRP A 46 13.31 5.13 6.24
C TRP A 46 13.34 3.91 5.32
N ARG A 47 14.07 3.97 4.20
CA ARG A 47 14.05 2.89 3.19
C ARG A 47 14.88 1.67 3.57
N THR A 48 15.80 1.83 4.53
CA THR A 48 16.64 0.74 5.07
C THR A 48 16.11 0.19 6.40
N SER A 49 15.09 0.84 6.97
CA SER A 49 14.45 0.41 8.20
C SER A 49 13.86 -1.00 8.11
N PRO A 50 14.01 -1.86 9.13
CA PRO A 50 13.32 -3.16 9.19
C PRO A 50 11.78 -3.08 9.14
N SER A 51 11.23 -1.95 9.59
CA SER A 51 9.79 -1.66 9.58
C SER A 51 9.27 -1.21 8.22
N PHE A 52 10.15 -0.84 7.27
CA PHE A 52 9.74 -0.44 5.93
C PHE A 52 9.22 -1.66 5.16
N VAL A 53 8.02 -1.51 4.61
CA VAL A 53 7.32 -2.58 3.88
C VAL A 53 7.38 -2.36 2.38
N GLY A 54 7.16 -1.12 1.93
CA GLY A 54 7.13 -0.79 0.52
C GLY A 54 6.73 0.64 0.26
N THR A 55 6.68 1.02 -1.01
CA THR A 55 6.42 2.39 -1.44
C THR A 55 5.50 2.40 -2.65
N HIS A 56 4.60 3.38 -2.69
CA HIS A 56 3.90 3.78 -3.91
C HIS A 56 4.54 5.08 -4.40
N GLY A 57 5.20 5.03 -5.56
CA GLY A 57 5.87 6.18 -6.16
C GLY A 57 4.99 6.84 -7.20
N ILE A 58 4.87 8.16 -7.11
CA ILE A 58 4.19 9.02 -8.07
C ILE A 58 5.28 9.76 -8.84
N TYR A 59 5.34 9.52 -10.15
CA TYR A 59 6.34 10.10 -11.03
C TYR A 59 5.67 11.06 -11.99
N THR A 60 5.93 12.34 -11.80
CA THR A 60 5.49 13.41 -12.70
C THR A 60 6.69 13.91 -13.49
N ASP A 61 6.47 14.34 -14.72
CA ASP A 61 7.47 15.11 -15.42
C ASP A 61 7.60 16.50 -14.76
N ASP A 62 8.82 16.92 -14.42
CA ASP A 62 9.11 18.26 -13.90
C ASP A 62 8.91 19.37 -14.95
N SER A 63 8.24 19.07 -16.08
CA SER A 63 8.03 20.02 -17.15
C SER A 63 6.88 20.97 -16.82
N GLY A 64 7.19 21.95 -15.98
CA GLY A 64 6.53 23.27 -16.01
C GLY A 64 6.73 24.01 -17.34
N GLY A 65 6.87 23.29 -18.46
CA GLY A 65 7.20 23.80 -19.78
C GLY A 65 7.86 22.72 -20.63
N TYR A 66 7.07 21.93 -21.36
CA TYR A 66 7.18 21.84 -22.82
C TYR A 66 6.00 21.00 -23.36
N GLY A 67 5.09 21.67 -24.06
CA GLY A 67 4.15 20.99 -24.93
C GLY A 67 4.87 20.34 -26.12
N GLY A 68 4.28 19.25 -26.61
CA GLY A 68 4.65 18.60 -27.88
C GLY A 68 4.42 17.09 -27.78
N TYR A 69 3.23 16.54 -28.02
CA TYR A 69 2.42 16.75 -29.21
C TYR A 69 0.93 16.94 -28.89
N GLY A 70 0.39 18.10 -29.30
CA GLY A 70 -1.00 18.19 -29.74
C GLY A 70 -2.06 18.64 -28.73
N SER A 71 -2.01 19.89 -28.26
CA SER A 71 -3.00 20.88 -28.71
C SER A 71 -2.81 22.21 -28.00
N SER A 72 -2.68 23.24 -28.82
CA SER A 72 -3.13 24.59 -28.55
C SER A 72 -4.48 24.59 -27.83
N GLY A 73 -4.50 24.96 -26.57
CA GLY A 73 -5.74 25.03 -25.83
C GLY A 73 -5.45 25.29 -24.39
N GLN A 74 -6.12 26.29 -23.87
CA GLN A 74 -6.27 26.61 -22.48
C GLN A 74 -7.04 25.48 -21.79
N ASP A 75 -6.40 24.31 -21.61
CA ASP A 75 -6.98 23.19 -20.87
C ASP A 75 -6.67 23.40 -19.38
N THR A 76 -7.51 24.24 -18.76
CA THR A 76 -7.66 24.34 -17.30
C THR A 76 -8.28 23.07 -16.68
N ASN A 77 -8.16 21.93 -17.35
CA ASN A 77 -8.60 20.61 -16.90
C ASN A 77 -7.35 19.78 -16.60
N SER A 78 -6.58 20.18 -15.58
CA SER A 78 -5.74 19.21 -14.86
C SER A 78 -6.68 18.12 -14.34
N VAL A 79 -6.83 17.05 -15.11
CA VAL A 79 -7.66 15.91 -14.72
C VAL A 79 -7.13 15.46 -13.36
N ASP A 80 -7.99 15.48 -12.35
CA ASP A 80 -7.71 14.94 -11.02
C ASP A 80 -7.46 13.43 -11.19
N ARG A 81 -6.21 13.08 -11.50
CA ARG A 81 -5.79 11.70 -11.74
C ARG A 81 -5.44 11.10 -10.39
N GLU A 82 -6.38 10.35 -9.85
CA GLU A 82 -6.11 9.46 -8.74
C GLU A 82 -5.34 8.24 -9.26
N LEU A 83 -4.17 8.00 -8.65
CA LEU A 83 -3.37 6.80 -8.88
C LEU A 83 -3.49 5.88 -7.66
N GLU A 84 -3.50 4.58 -7.93
CA GLU A 84 -3.51 3.54 -6.91
C GLU A 84 -2.26 2.66 -6.97
N GLY A 85 -1.76 2.30 -5.80
CA GLY A 85 -0.70 1.31 -5.60
C GLY A 85 -1.10 0.27 -4.57
N TYR A 86 -0.53 -0.92 -4.70
CA TYR A 86 -0.85 -2.08 -3.85
C TYR A 86 0.44 -2.64 -3.26
N ILE A 87 0.56 -2.60 -1.93
CA ILE A 87 1.77 -3.01 -1.20
C ILE A 87 1.45 -4.25 -0.37
N LYS A 88 2.18 -5.35 -0.61
CA LYS A 88 2.03 -6.62 0.10
C LYS A 88 2.51 -6.51 1.54
N LEU A 89 1.67 -6.90 2.50
CA LEU A 89 1.96 -6.81 3.93
C LEU A 89 2.43 -8.14 4.54
N ASN A 90 2.15 -9.27 3.90
CA ASN A 90 2.39 -10.62 4.45
C ASN A 90 3.81 -10.84 4.96
N SER A 91 4.84 -10.44 4.20
CA SER A 91 6.23 -10.64 4.63
C SER A 91 6.58 -9.84 5.88
N ALA A 92 6.00 -8.65 6.05
CA ALA A 92 6.20 -7.81 7.24
C ALA A 92 5.40 -8.34 8.44
N LEU A 93 4.16 -8.78 8.21
CA LEU A 93 3.34 -9.45 9.21
C LEU A 93 3.99 -10.75 9.71
N LEU A 94 4.59 -11.55 8.82
CA LEU A 94 5.34 -12.75 9.18
C LEU A 94 6.53 -12.44 10.10
N ARG A 95 7.34 -11.42 9.76
CA ARG A 95 8.48 -10.99 10.59
C ARG A 95 8.05 -10.44 11.95
N SER A 96 6.82 -9.94 12.03
CA SER A 96 6.25 -9.40 13.27
C SER A 96 5.89 -10.49 14.29
N GLY A 97 5.85 -11.76 13.88
CA GLY A 97 5.57 -12.88 14.77
C GLY A 97 4.12 -12.94 15.27
N ILE A 98 3.17 -12.38 14.50
CA ILE A 98 1.75 -12.47 14.83
C ILE A 98 1.29 -13.95 14.85
N PRO A 99 0.30 -14.33 15.68
CA PRO A 99 -0.11 -15.72 15.84
C PRO A 99 -0.66 -16.36 14.57
N SER A 100 -1.35 -15.58 13.74
CA SER A 100 -1.90 -16.03 12.46
C SER A 100 -2.17 -14.87 11.50
N PHE A 101 -2.50 -15.18 10.25
CA PHE A 101 -2.99 -14.19 9.26
C PHE A 101 -4.51 -14.00 9.29
N LYS A 102 -5.20 -14.52 10.31
CA LYS A 102 -6.65 -14.30 10.47
C LYS A 102 -6.92 -12.86 10.88
N GLU A 103 -8.12 -12.40 10.54
CA GLU A 103 -8.56 -11.04 10.83
C GLU A 103 -8.48 -10.67 12.32
N GLU A 104 -8.83 -11.60 13.20
CA GLU A 104 -8.80 -11.44 14.66
C GLU A 104 -7.41 -11.08 15.22
N ASP A 105 -6.34 -11.52 14.55
CA ASP A 105 -4.96 -11.22 14.92
C ASP A 105 -4.40 -10.02 14.12
N VAL A 106 -4.68 -9.96 12.81
CA VAL A 106 -4.07 -8.97 11.91
C VAL A 106 -4.66 -7.58 12.07
N ILE A 107 -5.98 -7.45 12.21
CA ILE A 107 -6.66 -6.15 12.30
C ILE A 107 -6.20 -5.34 13.53
N PRO A 108 -6.23 -5.88 14.77
CA PRO A 108 -5.74 -5.12 15.93
C PRO A 108 -4.25 -4.80 15.79
N TYR A 109 -3.45 -5.74 15.30
CA TYR A 109 -2.02 -5.51 15.09
C TYR A 109 -1.74 -4.37 14.11
N LEU A 110 -2.41 -4.35 12.95
CA LEU A 110 -2.22 -3.29 11.96
C LEU A 110 -2.77 -1.94 12.41
N ARG A 111 -3.85 -1.89 13.21
CA ARG A 111 -4.33 -0.62 13.79
C ARG A 111 -3.27 0.08 14.61
N GLU A 112 -2.50 -0.70 15.36
CA GLU A 112 -1.45 -0.20 16.24
C GLU A 112 -0.13 0.06 15.52
N ASN A 113 0.21 -0.77 14.52
CA ASN A 113 1.58 -0.82 13.98
C ASN A 113 1.70 -0.35 12.52
N LEU A 114 0.63 -0.28 11.74
CA LEU A 114 0.69 0.24 10.37
C LEU A 114 0.90 1.75 10.42
N ASP A 115 1.86 2.28 9.69
CA ASP A 115 2.09 3.73 9.58
C ASP A 115 2.57 4.12 8.17
N TRP A 116 2.45 5.40 7.83
CA TRP A 116 2.85 5.89 6.52
C TRP A 116 3.50 7.28 6.58
N ARG A 117 4.44 7.52 5.67
CA ARG A 117 5.13 8.81 5.49
C ARG A 117 5.12 9.21 4.02
N ILE A 118 5.23 10.51 3.77
CA ILE A 118 5.34 11.07 2.42
C ILE A 118 6.73 11.68 2.28
N GLN A 119 7.40 11.36 1.18
CA GLN A 119 8.72 11.88 0.85
C GLN A 119 8.73 12.36 -0.60
N MET A 120 9.17 13.60 -0.84
CA MET A 120 9.42 14.11 -2.20
C MET A 120 10.60 13.36 -2.82
N ALA A 121 10.70 13.38 -4.15
CA ALA A 121 11.87 12.84 -4.85
C ALA A 121 13.20 13.53 -4.45
N THR A 122 13.13 14.78 -3.97
CA THR A 122 14.26 15.53 -3.40
C THR A 122 14.74 14.99 -2.04
N GLY A 123 13.95 14.12 -1.41
CA GLY A 123 14.17 13.61 -0.05
C GLY A 123 13.41 14.36 1.04
N ASP A 124 12.77 15.49 0.72
CA ASP A 124 12.03 16.31 1.67
C ASP A 124 10.82 15.57 2.24
N VAL A 125 10.64 15.66 3.56
CA VAL A 125 9.49 15.09 4.26
C VAL A 125 8.27 15.99 4.10
N VAL A 126 7.15 15.39 3.73
CA VAL A 126 5.86 16.10 3.60
C VAL A 126 4.90 15.61 4.68
N PRO A 127 4.29 16.51 5.47
CA PRO A 127 3.25 16.12 6.41
C PRO A 127 2.02 15.65 5.65
N VAL A 128 1.35 14.60 6.15
CA VAL A 128 0.17 13.99 5.50
C VAL A 128 -0.95 15.01 5.24
N SER A 129 -1.09 16.03 6.08
CA SER A 129 -2.06 17.11 5.90
C SER A 129 -1.88 17.91 4.60
N ARG A 130 -0.68 17.88 3.99
CA ARG A 130 -0.42 18.50 2.68
C ARG A 130 -0.82 17.63 1.49
N LEU A 131 -1.27 16.39 1.71
CA LEU A 131 -1.82 15.51 0.67
C LEU A 131 -3.28 15.12 1.01
N PRO A 132 -4.26 16.03 0.87
CA PRO A 132 -5.65 15.75 1.18
C PRO A 132 -6.32 14.73 0.25
N SER A 133 -5.67 14.25 -0.80
CA SER A 133 -6.18 13.14 -1.63
C SER A 133 -5.71 11.77 -1.14
N LEU A 134 -4.77 11.71 -0.18
CA LEU A 134 -4.25 10.43 0.31
C LEU A 134 -5.34 9.60 0.99
N GLU A 135 -5.46 8.36 0.56
CA GLU A 135 -6.20 7.30 1.22
C GLU A 135 -5.35 6.03 1.26
N VAL A 136 -4.99 5.62 2.47
CA VAL A 136 -4.41 4.30 2.77
C VAL A 136 -5.50 3.42 3.33
N GLU A 137 -5.69 2.26 2.70
CA GLU A 137 -6.69 1.27 3.07
C GLU A 137 -6.06 -0.13 3.14
N VAL A 138 -6.58 -0.98 4.03
CA VAL A 138 -6.17 -2.38 4.11
C VAL A 138 -7.22 -3.30 3.48
N LEU A 139 -6.74 -4.23 2.66
CA LEU A 139 -7.53 -5.25 1.97
C LEU A 139 -7.02 -6.63 2.38
N SER A 140 -7.91 -7.62 2.42
CA SER A 140 -7.51 -9.02 2.43
C SER A 140 -8.20 -9.82 1.32
N THR A 141 -7.48 -10.78 0.76
CA THR A 141 -8.05 -11.75 -0.19
C THR A 141 -7.68 -13.16 0.27
N VAL A 142 -8.67 -14.03 0.37
CA VAL A 142 -8.44 -15.46 0.63
C VAL A 142 -8.11 -16.12 -0.69
N PHE A 143 -7.07 -16.94 -0.71
CA PHE A 143 -6.66 -17.74 -1.84
C PHE A 143 -6.69 -19.22 -1.47
N LYS A 144 -7.07 -20.05 -2.43
CA LYS A 144 -6.99 -21.51 -2.34
C LYS A 144 -6.04 -22.03 -3.39
N ARG A 145 -5.23 -23.01 -3.01
CA ARG A 145 -4.43 -23.78 -3.95
C ARG A 145 -4.69 -25.27 -3.71
N GLY A 146 -5.20 -25.95 -4.72
CA GLY A 146 -5.30 -27.39 -4.73
C GLY A 146 -3.92 -28.05 -4.77
N PRO A 147 -3.84 -29.36 -4.51
CA PRO A 147 -2.56 -30.08 -4.44
C PRO A 147 -1.79 -30.11 -5.77
N THR A 148 -2.52 -30.01 -6.89
CA THR A 148 -1.99 -30.06 -8.25
C THR A 148 -1.95 -28.70 -8.94
N ASP A 149 -2.39 -27.64 -8.26
CA ASP A 149 -2.54 -26.33 -8.89
C ASP A 149 -1.22 -25.55 -8.81
N ASP A 150 -0.76 -25.05 -9.95
CA ASP A 150 0.46 -24.24 -10.02
C ASP A 150 0.24 -22.83 -9.46
N ILE A 151 -0.98 -22.30 -9.58
CA ILE A 151 -1.34 -20.93 -9.21
C ILE A 151 -2.52 -20.96 -8.24
N PRO A 152 -2.46 -20.23 -7.11
CA PRO A 152 -3.61 -20.10 -6.22
C PRO A 152 -4.72 -19.26 -6.85
N GLU A 153 -5.97 -19.66 -6.63
CA GLU A 153 -7.16 -18.92 -7.07
C GLU A 153 -7.80 -18.12 -5.92
N PRO A 154 -8.31 -16.91 -6.19
CA PRO A 154 -8.99 -16.12 -5.17
C PRO A 154 -10.36 -16.72 -4.81
N VAL A 155 -10.66 -16.74 -3.52
CA VAL A 155 -11.96 -17.13 -2.98
C VAL A 155 -12.77 -15.86 -2.76
N GLY A 156 -13.65 -15.56 -3.71
CA GLY A 156 -14.52 -14.39 -3.65
C GLY A 156 -13.79 -13.09 -3.99
N ARG A 157 -14.34 -11.96 -3.51
CA ARG A 157 -13.78 -10.63 -3.74
C ARG A 157 -12.87 -10.21 -2.59
N PRO A 158 -11.92 -9.29 -2.81
CA PRO A 158 -11.17 -8.67 -1.74
C PRO A 158 -12.12 -8.08 -0.69
N LYS A 159 -11.84 -8.35 0.58
CA LYS A 159 -12.52 -7.74 1.72
C LYS A 159 -11.78 -6.48 2.13
N HIS A 160 -12.53 -5.40 2.31
CA HIS A 160 -12.03 -4.11 2.75
C HIS A 160 -12.09 -4.02 4.27
N HIS A 161 -10.98 -3.61 4.90
CA HIS A 161 -10.85 -3.43 6.35
C HIS A 161 -10.62 -1.95 6.65
N HIS A 162 -11.61 -1.13 6.29
CA HIS A 162 -11.63 0.32 6.48
C HIS A 162 -11.21 0.74 7.90
N GLU A 163 -11.67 -0.03 8.88
CA GLU A 163 -11.50 0.19 10.29
C GLU A 163 -10.06 0.09 10.79
N VAL A 164 -9.11 -0.35 9.94
CA VAL A 164 -7.67 -0.36 10.25
C VAL A 164 -7.08 1.06 10.18
N THR A 165 -7.57 1.89 9.25
CA THR A 165 -7.00 3.21 8.97
C THR A 165 -8.00 4.36 9.16
N SER A 166 -9.29 4.09 9.31
CA SER A 166 -10.31 5.11 9.57
C SER A 166 -9.97 6.00 10.75
N GLY A 167 -10.21 7.31 10.58
CA GLY A 167 -9.94 8.32 11.60
C GLY A 167 -8.48 8.79 11.68
N ARG A 168 -7.56 8.18 10.92
CA ARG A 168 -6.17 8.62 10.84
C ARG A 168 -5.96 9.56 9.64
N PRO A 169 -5.09 10.59 9.74
CA PRO A 169 -4.76 11.45 8.61
C PRO A 169 -4.25 10.64 7.40
N GLY A 170 -4.93 10.76 6.25
CA GLY A 170 -4.60 10.00 5.05
C GLY A 170 -5.06 8.53 5.07
N GLY A 171 -5.84 8.11 6.07
CA GLY A 171 -6.50 6.80 6.11
C GLY A 171 -7.85 6.79 5.38
N HIS A 172 -8.57 5.68 5.49
CA HIS A 172 -9.88 5.51 4.84
C HIS A 172 -10.91 6.55 5.32
N ARG A 173 -11.69 7.08 4.37
CA ARG A 173 -12.75 8.08 4.59
C ARG A 173 -14.09 7.43 4.30
N ALA A 174 -14.97 7.47 5.31
CA ALA A 174 -16.36 7.04 5.19
C ALA A 174 -17.20 8.05 4.40
#